data_AF-A0AAV1WW18-F1
#
_entry.id   AF-A0AAV1WW18-F1
#
_cell.length_a   1.000
_cell.length_b   1.000
_cell.length_c   1.000
_cell.angle_alpha   90.00
_cell.angle_beta   90.00
_cell.angle_gamma   90.00
#
_symmetry.space_group_name_H-M   'P 1'
#
loop_
_entity.id
_entity.type
_entity.pdbx_description
1 polymer ?
#
loop_
_entity_poly.entity_id
_entity_poly.type
_entity_poly.pdbx_seq_one_letter_code
_entity_poly.pdbx_strand_id
1 'polypeptide(L)'
;MNFMGQTSEMARARVPLICFALVEWHAADRVMRQFGLQQPIPADPVNLEKQHKMDLRGKNDYNWLEKHNEWIQIWNNRNDYIVTGMPANQPLYHYSDYMQWYLPRTRKFISPDGAYSIGSVKIYY
;
A
#
# COMPACT_ATOMS: atom_id res chain seq x y z
N MET A 1 8.96 16.97 -24.04
CA MET A 1 7.50 17.00 -23.81
C MET A 1 7.12 15.68 -23.15
N ASN A 2 6.88 15.68 -21.83
CA ASN A 2 6.43 14.49 -21.10
C ASN A 2 5.00 14.75 -20.60
N PHE A 3 4.02 14.21 -21.32
CA PHE A 3 2.59 14.22 -20.98
C PHE A 3 2.23 13.06 -20.04
N MET A 4 3.04 12.79 -19.02
CA MET A 4 2.54 12.10 -17.83
C MET A 4 2.35 13.19 -16.79
N GLY A 5 1.14 13.74 -16.77
CA GLY A 5 0.75 14.80 -15.85
C GLY A 5 1.20 14.43 -14.45
N GLN A 6 1.85 15.38 -13.79
CA GLN A 6 2.28 15.35 -12.40
C GLN A 6 1.19 14.64 -11.59
N THR A 7 1.37 13.36 -11.26
CA THR A 7 0.42 12.62 -10.43
C THR A 7 0.22 13.47 -9.19
N SER A 8 -1.03 13.89 -8.93
CA SER A 8 -1.35 14.78 -7.82
C SER A 8 -0.60 14.32 -6.57
N GLU A 9 0.05 15.23 -5.86
CA GLU A 9 0.82 14.88 -4.67
C GLU A 9 -0.02 14.11 -3.64
N MET A 10 -1.34 14.31 -3.68
CA MET A 10 -2.33 13.57 -2.91
C MET A 10 -2.32 12.06 -3.18
N ALA A 11 -2.02 11.62 -4.41
CA ALA A 11 -1.93 10.20 -4.75
C ALA A 11 -0.77 9.50 -4.03
N ARG A 12 0.23 10.28 -3.58
CA ARG A 12 1.36 9.81 -2.78
C ARG A 12 1.10 9.88 -1.27
N ALA A 13 -0.06 10.34 -0.81
CA ALA A 13 -0.34 10.40 0.63
C ALA A 13 -0.54 8.99 1.21
N ARG A 14 0.09 8.67 2.34
CA ARG A 14 -0.11 7.42 3.07
C ARG A 14 -1.18 7.62 4.15
N VAL A 15 -2.45 7.43 3.78
CA VAL A 15 -3.62 7.88 4.57
C VAL A 15 -4.81 6.92 4.47
N PRO A 16 -5.82 7.00 5.36
CA PRO A 16 -7.04 6.22 5.21
C PRO A 16 -7.92 6.78 4.09
N LEU A 17 -8.50 5.90 3.27
CA LEU A 17 -9.63 6.19 2.40
C LEU A 17 -10.91 5.89 3.17
N ILE A 18 -11.80 6.87 3.23
CA ILE A 18 -13.03 6.78 4.02
C ILE A 18 -14.22 6.87 3.08
N CYS A 19 -15.06 5.84 3.09
CA CYS A 19 -16.31 5.79 2.32
C CYS A 19 -17.43 5.35 3.26
N PHE A 20 -18.17 6.31 3.81
CA PHE A 20 -19.24 6.08 4.78
C PHE A 20 -18.75 5.22 5.98
N ALA A 21 -19.16 3.95 6.03
CA ALA A 21 -18.80 3.00 7.07
C ALA A 21 -17.46 2.29 6.83
N LEU A 22 -16.89 2.40 5.64
CA LEU A 22 -15.67 1.71 5.26
C LEU A 22 -14.45 2.61 5.43
N VAL A 23 -13.42 2.05 6.03
CA VAL A 23 -12.09 2.64 6.14
C VAL A 23 -11.09 1.65 5.56
N GLU A 24 -10.38 2.07 4.52
CA GLU A 24 -9.28 1.32 3.91
C GLU A 24 -7.99 2.11 3.98
N TRP A 25 -6.83 1.46 3.98
CA TRP A 25 -5.55 2.17 4.06
C TRP A 25 -4.91 2.34 2.68
N HIS A 26 -4.68 3.59 2.25
CA HIS A 26 -3.91 3.90 1.04
C HIS A 26 -2.42 3.81 1.33
N ALA A 27 -1.81 2.66 1.03
CA ALA A 27 -0.41 2.38 1.28
C ALA A 27 0.52 2.89 0.16
N ALA A 28 0.52 4.19 -0.10
CA ALA A 28 1.32 4.81 -1.17
C ALA A 28 2.84 4.52 -1.04
N ASP A 29 3.32 4.33 0.20
CA ASP A 29 4.70 3.94 0.53
C ASP A 29 5.09 2.56 -0.03
N ARG A 30 4.14 1.73 -0.44
CA ARG A 30 4.40 0.38 -1.01
C ARG A 30 4.49 0.37 -2.53
N VAL A 31 4.11 1.47 -3.18
CA VAL A 31 4.04 1.59 -4.65
C VAL A 31 4.78 2.83 -5.16
N MET A 32 5.83 3.25 -4.44
CA MET A 32 6.61 4.46 -4.72
C MET A 32 7.15 4.50 -6.17
N ARG A 33 7.44 3.34 -6.77
CA ARG A 33 7.90 3.27 -8.18
C ARG A 33 6.86 3.72 -9.20
N GLN A 34 5.57 3.56 -8.93
CA GLN A 34 4.51 4.05 -9.83
C GLN A 34 4.54 5.58 -9.94
N PHE A 35 5.10 6.25 -8.94
CA PHE A 35 5.32 7.69 -8.90
C PHE A 35 6.73 8.10 -9.33
N GLY A 36 7.52 7.19 -9.89
CA GLY A 36 8.91 7.46 -10.31
C GLY A 36 9.90 7.59 -9.15
N LEU A 37 9.56 7.12 -7.95
CA LEU A 37 10.41 7.18 -6.76
C LEU A 37 11.05 5.83 -6.46
N GLN A 38 12.22 5.86 -5.82
CA GLN A 38 12.85 4.67 -5.27
C GLN A 38 11.96 4.07 -4.18
N GLN A 39 11.93 2.74 -4.15
CA GLN A 39 11.10 1.99 -3.21
C GLN A 39 11.99 1.44 -2.09
N PRO A 40 11.87 1.98 -0.86
CA PRO A 40 12.48 1.40 0.32
C PRO A 40 11.68 0.17 0.79
N ILE A 41 12.21 -0.53 1.79
CA ILE A 41 11.42 -1.51 2.54
C ILE A 41 10.24 -0.77 3.19
N PRO A 42 8.98 -1.13 2.87
CA PRO A 42 7.83 -0.40 3.37
C PRO A 42 7.61 -0.66 4.86
N ALA A 43 6.94 0.29 5.52
CA ALA A 43 6.49 0.11 6.90
C ALA A 43 5.46 -1.01 7.00
N ASP A 44 5.31 -1.56 8.21
CA ASP A 44 4.30 -2.56 8.50
C ASP A 44 2.88 -2.07 8.14
N PRO A 45 2.00 -3.00 7.70
CA PRO A 45 0.66 -2.62 7.29
C PRO A 45 -0.12 -2.08 8.50
N VAL A 46 -0.95 -1.07 8.27
CA VAL A 46 -1.85 -0.57 9.32
C VAL A 46 -2.86 -1.65 9.66
N ASN A 47 -3.04 -1.92 10.96
CA ASN A 47 -4.03 -2.89 11.41
C ASN A 47 -5.45 -2.29 11.30
N LEU A 48 -6.21 -2.79 10.33
CA LEU A 48 -7.62 -2.43 10.10
C LEU A 48 -8.60 -3.53 10.50
N GLU A 49 -8.17 -4.55 11.25
CA GLU A 49 -9.01 -5.71 11.59
C GLU A 49 -10.34 -5.32 12.24
N LYS A 50 -10.30 -4.33 13.14
CA LYS A 50 -11.50 -3.80 13.79
C LYS A 50 -12.44 -3.12 12.79
N GLN A 51 -11.91 -2.44 11.77
CA GLN A 51 -12.67 -1.72 10.76
C GLN A 51 -13.29 -2.71 9.78
N HIS A 52 -12.53 -3.73 9.37
CA HIS A 52 -13.00 -4.80 8.48
C HIS A 52 -14.05 -5.71 9.13
N LYS A 53 -14.09 -5.78 10.47
CA LYS A 53 -15.15 -6.48 11.22
C LYS A 53 -16.44 -5.66 11.37
N MET A 54 -16.44 -4.38 11.00
CA MET A 54 -17.66 -3.57 11.06
C MET A 54 -18.55 -3.87 9.86
N ASP A 55 -19.71 -4.47 10.13
CA ASP A 55 -20.78 -4.59 9.15
C ASP A 55 -21.83 -3.48 9.31
N LEU A 56 -22.65 -3.28 8.27
CA LEU A 56 -23.70 -2.27 8.23
C LEU A 56 -25.03 -2.73 8.86
N ARG A 57 -25.12 -3.98 9.33
CA ARG A 57 -26.37 -4.59 9.76
C ARG A 57 -26.87 -3.96 11.07
N GLY A 58 -28.09 -3.42 11.06
CA GLY A 58 -28.74 -2.85 12.24
C GLY A 58 -28.15 -1.52 12.72
N LYS A 59 -27.34 -0.83 11.90
CA LYS A 59 -26.59 0.39 12.28
C LYS A 59 -27.07 1.64 11.52
N ASN A 60 -28.37 1.82 11.36
CA ASN A 60 -28.93 2.99 10.67
C ASN A 60 -28.67 4.32 11.42
N ASP A 61 -28.51 4.28 12.75
CA ASP A 61 -28.31 5.47 13.58
C ASP A 61 -26.85 5.65 14.06
N TYR A 62 -25.88 4.97 13.43
CA TYR A 62 -24.48 5.10 13.81
C TYR A 62 -23.91 6.46 13.39
N ASN A 63 -23.36 7.19 14.36
CA ASN A 63 -22.59 8.41 14.09
C ASN A 63 -21.21 8.05 13.53
N TRP A 64 -21.14 7.85 12.20
CA TRP A 64 -19.90 7.52 11.50
C TRP A 64 -18.83 8.61 11.61
N LEU A 65 -19.24 9.88 11.73
CA LEU A 65 -18.32 11.00 11.90
C LEU A 65 -17.54 10.87 13.21
N GLU A 66 -18.24 10.58 14.31
CA GLU A 66 -17.62 10.33 15.60
C GLU A 66 -16.79 9.05 15.58
N LYS A 67 -17.34 7.98 14.99
CA LYS A 67 -16.65 6.67 14.94
C LYS A 67 -15.34 6.72 14.17
N HIS A 68 -15.30 7.46 13.08
CA HIS A 68 -14.13 7.60 12.22
C HIS A 68 -13.33 8.86 12.49
N ASN A 69 -13.57 9.57 13.60
CA ASN A 69 -12.91 10.84 13.89
C ASN A 69 -11.38 10.72 13.76
N GLU A 70 -10.77 9.66 14.30
CA GLU A 70 -9.32 9.41 14.16
C GLU A 70 -8.85 9.34 12.70
N TRP A 71 -9.58 8.61 11.85
CA TRP A 71 -9.26 8.45 10.42
C TRP A 71 -9.49 9.74 9.66
N ILE A 72 -10.56 10.47 10.00
CA ILE A 72 -10.90 11.77 9.41
C ILE A 72 -9.80 12.78 9.71
N GLN A 73 -9.26 12.81 10.94
CA GLN A 73 -8.14 13.69 11.26
C GLN A 73 -6.90 13.38 10.40
N ILE A 74 -6.56 12.10 10.21
CA ILE A 74 -5.43 11.71 9.34
C ILE A 74 -5.69 12.14 7.89
N TRP A 75 -6.91 11.96 7.38
CA TRP A 75 -7.28 12.39 6.03
C TRP A 75 -7.25 13.92 5.85
N ASN A 76 -7.71 14.67 6.86
CA ASN A 76 -7.67 16.13 6.82
C ASN A 76 -6.21 16.64 6.78
N ASN A 77 -5.31 15.96 7.49
CA ASN A 77 -3.88 16.26 7.53
C ASN A 77 -3.07 15.52 6.44
N ARG A 78 -3.71 14.98 5.41
CA ARG A 78 -3.06 14.13 4.39
C ARG A 78 -1.83 14.72 3.70
N ASN A 79 -1.74 16.05 3.62
CA ASN A 79 -0.58 16.72 3.03
C ASN A 79 0.71 16.47 3.84
N ASP A 80 0.59 16.22 5.15
CA ASP A 80 1.72 15.90 6.04
C ASP A 80 2.20 14.45 5.86
N TYR A 81 1.41 13.62 5.18
CA TYR A 81 1.66 12.20 4.96
C TYR A 81 2.02 11.88 3.50
N ILE A 82 2.37 12.88 2.70
CA ILE A 82 2.85 12.69 1.31
C ILE A 82 4.19 11.98 1.34
N VAL A 83 4.27 10.79 0.73
CA VAL A 83 5.54 10.05 0.65
C VAL A 83 6.47 10.72 -0.35
N THR A 84 7.68 11.01 0.09
CA THR A 84 8.77 11.58 -0.71
C THR A 84 9.92 10.60 -0.78
N GLY A 85 10.79 10.75 -1.77
CA GLY A 85 11.92 9.86 -1.96
C GLY A 85 12.81 10.29 -3.10
N MET A 86 13.92 9.58 -3.27
CA MET A 86 14.83 9.80 -4.38
C MET A 86 14.19 9.33 -5.70
N PRO A 87 14.45 9.99 -6.84
CA PRO A 87 14.01 9.50 -8.14
C PRO A 87 14.54 8.10 -8.47
N ALA A 88 13.68 7.23 -9.00
CA ALA A 88 14.04 5.89 -9.47
C ALA A 88 14.67 5.94 -10.87
N ASN A 89 15.84 6.59 -10.98
CA ASN A 89 16.56 6.77 -12.25
C ASN A 89 17.24 5.50 -12.78
N GLN A 90 17.26 4.43 -11.99
CA GLN A 90 17.93 3.18 -12.32
C GLN A 90 16.99 1.98 -12.12
N PRO A 91 17.17 0.90 -12.91
CA PRO A 91 16.48 -0.36 -12.69
C PRO A 91 16.73 -0.92 -11.28
N LEU A 92 15.84 -1.82 -10.87
CA LEU A 92 15.98 -2.54 -9.62
C LEU A 92 17.21 -3.44 -9.61
N TYR A 93 18.18 -3.11 -8.77
CA TYR A 93 19.29 -4.02 -8.53
C TYR A 93 18.86 -5.19 -7.65
N HIS A 94 19.16 -6.42 -8.08
CA HIS A 94 18.74 -7.66 -7.41
C HIS A 94 19.20 -7.74 -5.94
N TYR A 95 20.34 -7.13 -5.62
CA TYR A 95 20.91 -7.11 -4.27
C TYR A 95 20.60 -5.82 -3.49
N SER A 96 19.69 -4.98 -3.97
CA SER A 96 19.19 -3.86 -3.17
C SER A 96 18.40 -4.36 -1.95
N ASP A 97 18.43 -3.61 -0.84
CA ASP A 97 17.73 -3.97 0.40
C ASP A 97 16.26 -4.29 0.15
N TYR A 98 15.60 -3.48 -0.70
CA TYR A 98 14.22 -3.73 -1.10
C TYR A 98 14.04 -5.07 -1.81
N MET A 99 14.90 -5.43 -2.78
CA MET A 99 14.76 -6.70 -3.50
C MET A 99 15.05 -7.89 -2.59
N GLN A 100 16.05 -7.79 -1.72
CA GLN A 100 16.33 -8.83 -0.72
C GLN A 100 15.15 -9.03 0.24
N TRP A 101 14.44 -7.96 0.59
CA TRP A 101 13.22 -8.05 1.39
C TRP A 101 12.01 -8.59 0.59
N TYR A 102 11.82 -8.11 -0.64
CA TYR A 102 10.65 -8.36 -1.50
C TYR A 102 10.62 -9.81 -2.02
N LEU A 103 11.73 -10.28 -2.57
CA LEU A 103 11.83 -11.59 -3.23
C LEU A 103 11.33 -12.78 -2.38
N PRO A 104 11.73 -12.94 -1.10
CA PRO A 104 11.24 -14.05 -0.27
C PRO A 104 9.79 -13.88 0.18
N ARG A 105 9.26 -12.64 0.19
CA ARG A 105 7.91 -12.31 0.68
C ARG A 105 6.86 -12.33 -0.42
N THR A 106 7.28 -12.30 -1.68
CA THR A 106 6.39 -12.37 -2.83
C THR A 106 6.36 -13.74 -3.45
N ARG A 107 5.15 -14.24 -3.69
CA ARG A 107 4.92 -15.40 -4.54
C ARG A 107 5.00 -14.95 -6.00
N LYS A 108 5.95 -15.49 -6.74
CA LYS A 108 6.22 -15.11 -8.14
C LYS A 108 5.53 -16.01 -9.16
N PHE A 109 5.20 -17.22 -8.73
CA PHE A 109 4.60 -18.23 -9.58
C PHE A 109 3.29 -18.66 -8.94
N ILE A 110 2.23 -18.67 -9.76
CA ILE A 110 0.95 -19.27 -9.43
C ILE A 110 0.81 -20.45 -10.39
N SER A 111 0.80 -21.66 -9.85
CA SER A 111 0.44 -22.88 -10.59
C SER A 111 -0.89 -23.42 -10.05
N PRO A 112 -1.53 -24.37 -10.75
CA PRO A 112 -2.71 -25.07 -10.23
C PRO A 112 -2.48 -25.72 -8.87
N ASP A 113 -1.24 -26.14 -8.58
CA ASP A 113 -0.84 -26.84 -7.35
C ASP A 113 -0.46 -25.89 -6.20
N GLY A 114 -0.42 -24.58 -6.45
CA GLY A 114 -0.14 -23.57 -5.45
C GLY A 114 0.79 -22.47 -5.92
N ALA A 115 1.19 -21.62 -4.97
CA ALA A 115 2.02 -20.45 -5.27
C ALA A 115 3.40 -20.57 -4.62
N TYR A 116 4.46 -20.36 -5.41
CA TYR A 116 5.85 -20.62 -5.02
C TYR A 116 6.70 -19.34 -5.02
N SER A 117 7.67 -19.29 -4.10
CA SER A 117 8.74 -18.29 -4.07
C SER A 117 9.96 -18.81 -4.83
N ILE A 118 10.85 -17.91 -5.26
CA ILE A 118 12.08 -18.31 -5.96
C ILE A 118 12.96 -19.12 -4.99
N GLY A 119 13.38 -20.33 -5.40
CA GLY A 119 14.07 -21.31 -4.56
C GLY A 119 13.21 -22.49 -4.08
N SER A 120 11.88 -22.46 -4.27
CA SER A 120 10.99 -23.60 -3.96
C SER A 120 10.79 -24.57 -5.14
N VAL A 121 11.28 -24.21 -6.33
CA VAL A 121 11.17 -25.05 -7.52
C VAL A 121 12.29 -26.09 -7.49
N LYS A 122 11.97 -27.33 -7.12
CA LYS A 122 12.80 -28.49 -7.51
C LYS A 122 12.54 -28.74 -8.99
N ILE A 123 13.39 -28.19 -9.85
CA ILE A 123 13.43 -28.58 -11.26
C ILE A 123 14.08 -29.96 -11.28
N TYR A 124 13.27 -31.01 -11.41
CA TYR A 124 13.77 -32.32 -11.78
C TYR A 124 14.04 -32.29 -13.30
N TYR A 125 15.30 -32.50 -13.68
CA TYR A 125 15.67 -32.82 -15.05
C TYR A 125 15.22 -34.24 -15.40
#